data_AF-A0A7X0DP91-F1
#
_entry.id   AF-A0A7X0DP91-F1
#
_cell.length_a   1.000
_cell.length_b   1.000
_cell.length_c   1.000
_cell.angle_alpha   90.00
_cell.angle_beta   90.00
_cell.angle_gamma   90.00
#
_symmetry.space_group_name_H-M   'P 1'
#
loop_
_entity.id
_entity.type
_entity.pdbx_description
1 polymer ?
#
loop_
_entity_poly.entity_id
_entity_poly.type
_entity_poly.pdbx_seq_one_letter_code
_entity_poly.pdbx_strand_id
1 'polypeptide(L)'
;MMQKKILSDQPELARRISEMLARFPSRKAASRVAGKTQETITAWGKGEGLAQFLALAAVAAEVNISLDWLAFGGPVPDGQDNSPADTPDQQGPDSPPVRHTECVQLAEMAVRTTLDWLAANDIDLPGPMLARLISKSFRALMDAPSLYRMSVEDQQAVVIQMLNDGLDLLRPAGE
;
A
#
# COMPACT_ATOMS: atom_id res chain seq x y z
N MET A 1 17.40 13.04 23.49
CA MET A 1 18.38 13.00 22.37
C MET A 1 17.95 11.96 21.32
N MET A 2 16.94 12.26 20.49
CA MET A 2 16.38 11.29 19.52
C MET A 2 16.25 11.82 18.08
N GLN A 3 16.59 13.10 17.83
CA GLN A 3 16.48 13.72 16.51
C GLN A 3 17.72 13.54 15.62
N LYS A 4 18.85 13.08 16.17
CA LYS A 4 20.12 13.00 15.42
C LYS A 4 20.26 11.77 14.52
N LYS A 5 19.47 10.71 14.74
CA LYS A 5 19.55 9.47 13.93
C LYS A 5 18.79 9.57 12.60
N ILE A 6 17.65 10.25 12.58
CA ILE A 6 16.74 10.29 11.41
C ILE A 6 17.39 10.97 10.18
N LEU A 7 18.32 11.90 10.39
CA LEU A 7 19.01 12.61 9.30
C LEU A 7 20.24 11.87 8.76
N SER A 8 20.83 10.93 9.51
CA SER A 8 22.03 10.18 9.07
C SER A 8 21.70 9.06 8.09
N ASP A 9 20.45 8.59 8.02
CA ASP A 9 20.02 7.48 7.16
C ASP A 9 19.48 7.92 5.79
N GLN A 10 19.35 9.23 5.53
CA GLN A 10 18.91 9.73 4.22
C GLN A 10 19.77 9.27 3.03
N PRO A 11 21.12 9.29 3.08
CA PRO A 11 21.92 8.83 1.95
C PRO A 11 21.76 7.32 1.69
N GLU A 12 21.63 6.50 2.74
CA GLU A 12 21.40 5.06 2.58
C GLU A 12 19.99 4.75 2.08
N LEU A 13 18.98 5.50 2.53
CA LEU A 13 17.63 5.39 1.99
C LEU A 13 17.59 5.80 0.51
N ALA A 14 18.25 6.90 0.14
CA ALA A 14 18.37 7.35 -1.25
C ALA A 14 19.04 6.29 -2.13
N ARG A 15 20.14 5.69 -1.65
CA ARG A 15 20.83 4.58 -2.34
C ARG A 15 19.88 3.41 -2.59
N ARG A 16 19.16 2.95 -1.56
CA ARG A 16 18.18 1.84 -1.67
C ARG A 16 17.03 2.17 -2.60
N ILE A 17 16.51 3.40 -2.55
CA ILE A 17 15.50 3.87 -3.52
C ILE A 17 16.07 3.83 -4.93
N SER A 18 17.32 4.25 -5.13
CA SER A 18 17.98 4.21 -6.44
C SER A 18 18.14 2.78 -6.97
N GLU A 19 18.54 1.85 -6.10
CA GLU A 19 18.66 0.41 -6.41
C GLU A 19 17.31 -0.22 -6.77
N MET A 20 16.27 0.07 -5.99
CA MET A 20 14.90 -0.34 -6.31
C MET A 20 14.47 0.19 -7.68
N LEU A 21 14.73 1.47 -7.96
CA LEU A 21 14.35 2.09 -9.22
C LEU A 21 15.18 1.59 -10.42
N ALA A 22 16.38 1.06 -10.21
CA ALA A 22 17.21 0.47 -11.25
C ALA A 22 16.66 -0.86 -11.78
N ARG A 23 15.75 -1.51 -11.04
CA ARG A 23 15.04 -2.72 -11.50
C ARG A 23 13.98 -2.44 -12.56
N PHE A 24 13.61 -1.16 -12.77
CA PHE A 24 12.72 -0.79 -13.84
C PHE A 24 13.49 -0.62 -15.17
N PRO A 25 12.87 -0.95 -16.31
CA PRO A 25 13.48 -0.73 -17.62
C PRO A 25 13.69 0.76 -17.93
N SER A 26 12.93 1.66 -17.28
CA SER A 26 13.11 3.10 -17.39
C SER A 26 12.49 3.87 -16.23
N ARG A 27 12.97 5.10 -15.98
CA ARG A 27 12.37 6.02 -15.00
C ARG A 27 10.92 6.39 -15.34
N LYS A 28 10.57 6.42 -16.63
CA LYS A 28 9.19 6.59 -17.12
C LYS A 28 8.26 5.44 -16.74
N ALA A 29 8.78 4.21 -16.62
CA ALA A 29 7.99 3.09 -16.13
C ALA A 29 7.70 3.24 -14.63
N ALA A 30 8.74 3.49 -13.83
CA ALA A 30 8.60 3.73 -12.40
C ALA A 30 7.66 4.91 -12.07
N SER A 31 7.72 6.00 -12.86
CA SER A 31 6.87 7.16 -12.65
C SER A 31 5.38 6.89 -12.88
N ARG A 32 5.05 6.01 -13.84
CA ARG A 32 3.66 5.57 -14.07
C ARG A 32 3.13 4.76 -12.90
N VAL A 33 3.92 3.82 -12.39
CA VAL A 33 3.55 2.99 -11.22
C VAL A 33 3.38 3.85 -9.97
N ALA A 34 4.30 4.79 -9.74
CA ALA A 34 4.27 5.69 -8.59
C ALA A 34 3.16 6.76 -8.67
N GLY A 35 2.56 6.99 -9.85
CA GLY A 35 1.68 8.13 -10.10
C GLY A 35 2.36 9.50 -9.90
N LYS A 36 3.65 9.61 -10.26
CA LYS A 36 4.48 10.83 -10.11
C LYS A 36 5.18 11.19 -11.42
N THR A 37 5.80 12.37 -11.46
CA THR A 37 6.63 12.79 -12.59
C THR A 37 7.99 12.09 -12.56
N GLN A 38 8.64 11.96 -13.73
CA GLN A 38 9.97 11.36 -13.82
C GLN A 38 11.03 12.15 -13.04
N GLU A 39 10.88 13.47 -12.98
CA GLU A 39 11.75 14.35 -12.18
C GLU A 39 11.63 14.03 -10.69
N THR A 40 10.41 13.89 -10.17
CA THR A 40 10.18 13.52 -8.76
C THR A 40 10.81 12.16 -8.42
N ILE A 41 10.66 11.16 -9.31
CA ILE A 41 11.28 9.84 -9.12
C ILE A 41 12.80 9.91 -9.15
N THR A 42 13.35 10.75 -10.01
CA THR A 42 14.80 10.96 -10.12
C THR A 42 15.34 11.66 -8.87
N ALA A 43 14.62 12.66 -8.34
CA ALA A 43 14.96 13.35 -7.11
C ALA A 43 15.03 12.38 -5.91
N TRP A 44 14.06 11.47 -5.78
CA TRP A 44 14.06 10.48 -4.69
C TRP A 44 15.30 9.58 -4.69
N GLY A 45 15.76 9.15 -5.87
CA GLY A 45 16.99 8.36 -5.99
C GLY A 45 18.27 9.12 -5.63
N LYS A 46 18.22 10.45 -5.58
CA LYS A 46 19.31 11.33 -5.13
C LYS A 46 19.19 11.72 -3.66
N GLY A 47 18.11 11.29 -2.99
CA GLY A 47 17.78 11.77 -1.64
C GLY A 47 17.22 13.19 -1.61
N GLU A 48 16.81 13.70 -2.77
CA GLU A 48 16.22 15.04 -2.91
C GLU A 48 14.69 14.95 -2.81
N GLY A 49 14.10 15.88 -2.05
CA GLY A 49 12.65 15.95 -1.86
C GLY A 49 12.09 14.87 -0.94
N LEU A 50 10.79 14.98 -0.63
CA LEU A 50 10.11 14.06 0.27
C LEU A 50 9.48 12.92 -0.55
N ALA A 51 10.00 11.71 -0.38
CA ALA A 51 9.42 10.53 -1.00
C ALA A 51 8.09 10.16 -0.31
N GLN A 52 7.02 10.10 -1.09
CA GLN A 52 5.71 9.77 -0.56
C GLN A 52 5.62 8.27 -0.34
N PHE A 53 5.32 7.86 0.90
CA PHE A 53 5.29 6.46 1.31
C PHE A 53 4.45 5.57 0.37
N LEU A 54 3.22 5.97 0.05
CA LEU A 54 2.34 5.18 -0.83
C LEU A 54 2.91 4.98 -2.24
N ALA A 55 3.60 5.99 -2.76
CA ALA A 55 4.23 5.91 -4.07
C ALA A 55 5.46 5.00 -4.06
N LEU A 56 6.26 5.03 -2.97
CA LEU A 56 7.36 4.08 -2.78
C LEU A 56 6.83 2.65 -2.60
N ALA A 57 5.73 2.45 -1.87
CA ALA A 57 5.11 1.15 -1.69
C ALA A 57 4.63 0.54 -3.02
N ALA A 58 4.00 1.35 -3.87
CA ALA A 58 3.58 0.91 -5.21
C ALA A 58 4.78 0.49 -6.07
N VAL A 59 5.85 1.30 -6.06
CA VAL A 59 7.08 1.00 -6.81
C VAL A 59 7.77 -0.25 -6.27
N ALA A 60 7.84 -0.42 -4.94
CA ALA A 60 8.46 -1.57 -4.29
C ALA A 60 7.71 -2.87 -4.60
N ALA A 61 6.37 -2.85 -4.55
CA ALA A 61 5.53 -3.98 -4.90
C ALA A 61 5.74 -4.45 -6.34
N GLU A 62 5.82 -3.51 -7.29
CA GLU A 62 6.02 -3.83 -8.72
C GLU A 62 7.34 -4.56 -9.00
N VAL A 63 8.41 -4.26 -8.25
CA VAL A 63 9.72 -4.93 -8.41
C VAL A 63 9.99 -6.01 -7.36
N ASN A 64 8.93 -6.44 -6.67
CA ASN A 64 8.96 -7.46 -5.61
C ASN A 64 10.03 -7.19 -4.53
N ILE A 65 10.09 -5.95 -4.04
CA ILE A 65 10.97 -5.53 -2.94
C ILE A 65 10.11 -5.23 -1.71
N SER A 66 10.53 -5.71 -0.54
CA SER A 66 9.84 -5.42 0.71
C SER A 66 10.10 -3.98 1.19
N LEU A 67 9.09 -3.37 1.81
CA LEU A 67 9.23 -2.05 2.42
C LEU A 67 10.19 -2.07 3.61
N ASP A 68 10.30 -3.20 4.32
CA ASP A 68 11.28 -3.39 5.39
C ASP A 68 12.71 -3.31 4.87
N TRP A 69 13.00 -3.91 3.70
CA TRP A 69 14.32 -3.76 3.06
C TRP A 69 14.59 -2.29 2.71
N LEU A 70 13.58 -1.59 2.17
CA LEU A 70 13.71 -0.18 1.82
C LEU A 70 13.97 0.70 3.07
N ALA A 71 13.33 0.37 4.20
CA ALA A 71 13.43 1.13 5.45
C ALA A 71 14.70 0.82 6.25
N PHE A 72 15.05 -0.46 6.42
CA PHE A 72 16.12 -0.90 7.33
C PHE A 72 17.34 -1.50 6.62
N GLY A 73 17.21 -1.84 5.34
CA GLY A 73 18.25 -2.54 4.59
C GLY A 73 18.24 -4.04 4.92
N GLY A 74 19.07 -4.79 4.22
CA GLY A 74 19.14 -6.25 4.34
C GLY A 74 19.66 -6.88 3.05
N PRO A 75 19.81 -8.23 3.01
CA PRO A 75 20.07 -8.91 1.75
C PRO A 75 18.95 -8.55 0.77
N VAL A 76 19.35 -8.01 -0.38
CA VAL A 76 18.45 -7.73 -1.48
C VAL A 76 17.86 -9.08 -1.90
N PRO A 77 16.52 -9.26 -1.90
CA PRO A 77 15.95 -10.47 -2.47
C PRO A 77 16.31 -10.49 -3.95
N ASP A 78 17.27 -11.34 -4.31
CA ASP A 78 17.50 -11.78 -5.67
C ASP A 78 16.23 -12.51 -6.08
N GLY A 79 15.57 -12.00 -7.12
CA GLY A 79 14.23 -12.42 -7.49
C GLY A 79 14.17 -13.89 -7.84
N GLN A 80 13.72 -14.72 -6.91
CA GLN A 80 13.06 -16.02 -7.09
C GLN A 80 12.81 -16.61 -5.70
N ASP A 81 11.66 -16.27 -5.11
CA ASP A 81 10.74 -17.18 -4.43
C ASP A 81 9.74 -16.31 -3.64
N ASN A 82 8.52 -16.20 -4.14
CA ASN A 82 7.35 -15.97 -3.28
C ASN A 82 6.90 -17.32 -2.71
N SER A 83 7.83 -18.15 -2.22
CA SER A 83 7.45 -19.08 -1.17
C SER A 83 7.32 -18.25 0.11
N PRO A 84 6.21 -18.38 0.86
CA PRO A 84 6.19 -17.85 2.21
C PRO A 84 7.36 -18.52 2.93
N ALA A 85 8.42 -17.76 3.20
CA ALA A 85 9.56 -18.25 3.94
C ALA A 85 9.04 -18.72 5.30
N ASP A 86 9.08 -20.04 5.47
CA ASP A 86 8.99 -20.74 6.74
C ASP A 86 9.90 -20.01 7.74
N THR A 87 9.29 -19.24 8.64
CA THR A 87 10.00 -18.54 9.70
C THR A 87 10.59 -19.62 10.62
N PRO A 88 11.92 -19.75 10.79
CA PRO A 88 12.42 -20.55 11.88
C PRO A 88 12.06 -19.82 13.19
N ASP A 89 11.05 -20.38 13.84
CA ASP A 89 10.86 -20.48 15.28
C ASP A 89 11.88 -19.69 16.12
N GLN A 90 11.56 -18.42 16.38
CA GLN A 90 11.94 -17.77 17.63
C GLN A 90 10.69 -17.12 18.22
N GLN A 91 9.70 -17.98 18.52
CA GLN A 91 8.70 -17.68 19.54
C GLN A 91 9.41 -17.61 20.88
N GLY A 92 9.78 -16.41 21.32
CA GLY A 92 9.88 -16.15 22.75
C GLY A 92 8.51 -16.48 23.37
N PRO A 93 8.42 -17.26 24.46
CA PRO A 93 7.17 -17.83 24.97
C PRO A 93 6.19 -16.82 25.60
N ASP A 94 6.29 -15.52 25.33
CA ASP A 94 5.58 -14.49 26.10
C ASP A 94 5.14 -13.26 25.30
N SER A 95 4.67 -13.43 24.05
CA SER A 95 4.02 -12.34 23.32
C SER A 95 2.83 -12.85 22.47
N PRO A 96 1.61 -12.32 22.68
CA PRO A 96 0.43 -12.81 21.99
C PRO A 96 0.45 -12.42 20.49
N PRO A 97 0.26 -13.38 19.55
CA PRO A 97 0.22 -13.11 18.11
C PRO A 97 -1.21 -12.77 17.68
N VAL A 98 -1.65 -11.50 17.77
CA VAL A 98 -3.08 -11.19 17.49
C VAL A 98 -3.34 -10.02 16.54
N ARG A 99 -2.42 -9.06 16.32
CA ARG A 99 -2.79 -7.81 15.60
C ARG A 99 -2.51 -7.76 14.09
N HIS A 100 -1.61 -8.59 13.56
CA HIS A 100 -1.28 -8.55 12.13
C HIS A 100 -2.32 -9.24 11.25
N THR A 101 -2.93 -10.32 11.73
CA THR A 101 -3.92 -11.10 10.97
C THR A 101 -5.21 -10.32 10.74
N GLU A 102 -5.65 -9.51 11.70
CA GLU A 102 -6.89 -8.73 11.62
C GLU A 102 -6.80 -7.63 10.55
N CYS A 103 -5.66 -6.96 10.46
CA CYS A 103 -5.44 -5.89 9.47
C CYS A 103 -5.43 -6.43 8.03
N VAL A 104 -4.81 -7.61 7.83
CA VAL A 104 -4.80 -8.30 6.53
C VAL A 104 -6.22 -8.72 6.15
N GLN A 105 -6.98 -9.31 7.07
CA GLN A 105 -8.38 -9.70 6.82
C GLN A 105 -9.26 -8.51 6.45
N LEU A 106 -9.08 -7.36 7.11
CA LEU A 106 -9.80 -6.13 6.78
C LEU A 106 -9.41 -5.58 5.40
N ALA A 107 -8.13 -5.64 5.03
CA ALA A 107 -7.66 -5.23 3.71
C ALA A 107 -8.22 -6.14 2.61
N GLU A 108 -8.18 -7.46 2.78
CA GLU A 108 -8.78 -8.43 1.87
C GLU A 108 -10.29 -8.22 1.72
N MET A 109 -10.99 -7.95 2.82
CA MET A 109 -12.42 -7.63 2.81
C MET A 109 -12.72 -6.36 2.01
N ALA A 110 -11.93 -5.30 2.22
CA ALA A 110 -12.08 -4.05 1.48
C ALA A 110 -11.88 -4.25 -0.03
N VAL A 111 -10.85 -5.02 -0.43
CA VAL A 111 -10.57 -5.36 -1.83
C VAL A 111 -11.73 -6.13 -2.43
N ARG A 112 -12.11 -7.27 -1.83
CA ARG A 112 -13.15 -8.15 -2.36
C ARG A 112 -14.48 -7.42 -2.49
N THR A 113 -14.92 -6.74 -1.43
CA THR A 113 -16.20 -6.01 -1.42
C THR A 113 -16.22 -4.89 -2.46
N THR A 114 -15.09 -4.19 -2.67
CA THR A 114 -15.00 -3.15 -3.69
C THR A 114 -15.09 -3.73 -5.10
N LEU A 115 -14.39 -4.83 -5.37
CA LEU A 115 -14.42 -5.49 -6.69
C LEU A 115 -15.79 -6.08 -7.00
N ASP A 116 -16.41 -6.76 -6.03
CA ASP A 116 -17.76 -7.33 -6.17
C ASP A 116 -18.79 -6.22 -6.45
N TRP A 117 -18.69 -5.09 -5.75
CA TRP A 117 -19.56 -3.94 -5.96
C TRP A 117 -19.35 -3.29 -7.33
N LEU A 118 -18.09 -3.13 -7.79
CA LEU A 118 -17.81 -2.60 -9.13
C LEU A 118 -18.38 -3.50 -10.23
N ALA A 119 -18.21 -4.82 -10.10
CA ALA A 119 -18.76 -5.80 -11.02
C ALA A 119 -20.29 -5.78 -11.04
N ALA A 120 -20.95 -5.66 -9.88
CA ALA A 120 -22.40 -5.57 -9.78
C ALA A 120 -22.99 -4.30 -10.40
N ASN A 121 -22.20 -3.23 -10.53
CA ASN A 121 -22.61 -1.96 -11.12
C ASN A 121 -22.07 -1.73 -12.55
N ASP A 122 -21.42 -2.74 -13.15
CA ASP A 122 -20.80 -2.67 -14.49
C ASP A 122 -19.81 -1.50 -14.64
N ILE A 123 -19.00 -1.25 -13.59
CA ILE A 123 -18.03 -0.16 -13.56
C ILE A 123 -16.63 -0.72 -13.77
N ASP A 124 -16.02 -0.37 -14.89
CA ASP A 124 -14.59 -0.61 -15.14
C ASP A 124 -13.74 0.61 -14.77
N LEU A 125 -12.69 0.40 -13.98
CA LEU A 125 -11.79 1.46 -13.51
C LEU A 125 -10.34 1.13 -13.91
N PRO A 126 -9.58 2.11 -14.41
CA PRO A 126 -8.16 1.92 -14.65
C PRO A 126 -7.42 1.66 -13.33
N GLY A 127 -6.37 0.83 -13.36
CA GLY A 127 -5.63 0.36 -12.17
C GLY A 127 -5.32 1.44 -11.11
N PRO A 128 -4.83 2.65 -11.48
CA PRO A 128 -4.59 3.71 -10.50
C PRO A 128 -5.85 4.23 -9.78
N MET A 129 -7.00 4.27 -10.47
CA MET A 129 -8.27 4.67 -9.87
C MET A 129 -8.82 3.57 -8.97
N LEU A 130 -8.72 2.30 -9.41
CA LEU A 130 -9.09 1.13 -8.61
C LEU A 130 -8.30 1.07 -7.30
N ALA A 131 -6.97 1.21 -7.36
CA ALA A 131 -6.11 1.22 -6.17
C ALA A 131 -6.48 2.36 -5.20
N ARG A 132 -6.81 3.54 -5.73
CA ARG A 132 -7.26 4.68 -4.92
C ARG A 132 -8.60 4.42 -4.26
N LEU A 133 -9.52 3.76 -4.96
CA LEU A 133 -10.83 3.39 -4.44
C LEU A 133 -10.71 2.36 -3.31
N ILE A 134 -9.95 1.28 -3.54
CA ILE A 134 -9.66 0.26 -2.52
C ILE A 134 -9.03 0.89 -1.27
N SER A 135 -8.09 1.82 -1.45
CA SER A 135 -7.47 2.54 -0.32
C SER A 135 -8.49 3.35 0.48
N LYS A 136 -9.49 3.95 -0.17
CA LYS A 136 -10.59 4.63 0.51
C LYS A 136 -11.51 3.65 1.24
N SER A 137 -11.83 2.50 0.63
CA SER A 137 -12.61 1.42 1.25
C SER A 137 -11.98 0.92 2.54
N PHE A 138 -10.68 0.62 2.48
CA PHE A 138 -9.93 0.20 3.66
C PHE A 138 -9.88 1.29 4.73
N ARG A 139 -9.65 2.55 4.33
CA ARG A 139 -9.67 3.68 5.28
C ARG A 139 -11.03 3.87 5.94
N ALA A 140 -12.14 3.77 5.19
CA ALA A 140 -13.48 3.89 5.73
C ALA A 140 -13.76 2.83 6.81
N LEU A 141 -13.30 1.59 6.59
CA LEU A 141 -13.32 0.55 7.62
C LEU A 141 -12.49 0.92 8.85
N MET A 142 -11.25 1.36 8.65
CA MET A 142 -10.35 1.72 9.76
C MET A 142 -10.86 2.92 10.57
N ASP A 143 -11.59 3.84 9.94
CA ASP A 143 -12.21 5.00 10.57
C ASP A 143 -13.60 4.67 11.19
N ALA A 144 -14.11 3.44 11.01
CA ALA A 144 -15.42 3.03 11.50
C ALA A 144 -15.42 2.88 13.04
N PRO A 145 -16.39 3.49 13.75
CA PRO A 145 -16.47 3.39 15.19
C PRO A 145 -16.76 1.94 15.59
N SER A 146 -15.97 1.41 16.52
CA SER A 146 -16.11 0.04 17.03
C SER A 146 -15.88 -1.05 15.97
N LEU A 147 -15.07 -0.80 14.93
CA LEU A 147 -14.73 -1.75 13.86
C LEU A 147 -14.56 -3.22 14.34
N TYR A 148 -13.75 -3.44 15.37
CA TYR A 148 -13.43 -4.78 15.89
C TYR A 148 -14.58 -5.46 16.65
N ARG A 149 -15.70 -4.76 16.88
CA ARG A 149 -16.93 -5.30 17.46
C ARG A 149 -18.03 -5.49 16.42
N MET A 150 -17.81 -5.03 15.19
CA MET A 150 -18.76 -5.15 14.09
C MET A 150 -18.77 -6.58 13.57
N SER A 151 -19.94 -7.04 13.10
CA SER A 151 -20.00 -8.27 12.31
C SER A 151 -19.31 -8.06 10.96
N VAL A 152 -18.96 -9.15 10.28
CA VAL A 152 -18.43 -9.09 8.90
C VAL A 152 -19.42 -8.39 7.97
N GLU A 153 -20.72 -8.61 8.15
CA GLU A 153 -21.78 -7.98 7.35
C GLU A 153 -21.83 -6.47 7.57
N ASP A 154 -21.72 -6.01 8.82
CA ASP A 154 -21.67 -4.58 9.13
C ASP A 154 -20.41 -3.91 8.58
N GLN A 155 -19.27 -4.62 8.61
CA GLN A 155 -18.01 -4.14 8.03
C GLN A 155 -18.16 -3.98 6.50
N GLN A 156 -18.75 -4.96 5.83
CA GLN A 156 -19.07 -4.85 4.40
C GLN A 156 -20.02 -3.68 4.12
N ALA A 157 -21.03 -3.48 4.96
CA ALA A 157 -21.97 -2.37 4.81
C ALA A 157 -21.28 -1.01 4.89
N VAL A 158 -20.26 -0.82 5.74
CA VAL A 158 -19.45 0.41 5.78
C VAL A 158 -18.76 0.67 4.45
N VAL A 159 -18.15 -0.38 3.86
CA VAL A 159 -17.48 -0.25 2.55
C VAL A 159 -18.50 0.11 1.48
N ILE A 160 -19.62 -0.61 1.40
CA ILE A 160 -20.67 -0.40 0.42
C ILE A 160 -21.27 1.01 0.54
N GLN A 161 -21.53 1.49 1.76
CA GLN A 161 -22.04 2.83 1.98
C GLN A 161 -21.07 3.88 1.44
N MET A 162 -19.77 3.76 1.74
CA MET A 162 -18.76 4.68 1.21
C MET A 162 -18.70 4.67 -0.32
N LEU A 163 -18.81 3.48 -0.94
CA LEU A 163 -18.82 3.36 -2.40
C LEU A 163 -20.05 4.03 -3.02
N ASN A 164 -21.23 3.83 -2.44
CA ASN A 164 -22.48 4.46 -2.88
C ASN A 164 -22.39 6.00 -2.75
N ASP A 165 -21.95 6.50 -1.59
CA ASP A 165 -21.76 7.94 -1.34
C ASP A 165 -20.75 8.54 -2.34
N GLY A 166 -19.68 7.78 -2.64
CA GLY A 166 -18.68 8.17 -3.62
C GLY A 166 -19.18 8.18 -5.06
N LEU A 167 -20.14 7.32 -5.40
CA LEU A 167 -20.76 7.25 -6.73
C LEU A 167 -21.76 8.39 -6.94
N ASP A 168 -22.51 8.78 -5.92
CA ASP A 168 -23.43 9.92 -6.00
C ASP A 168 -22.70 11.24 -6.26
N LEU A 169 -21.41 11.35 -5.87
CA LEU A 169 -20.55 12.46 -6.25
C LEU A 169 -20.08 12.42 -7.71
N LEU A 170 -20.20 11.27 -8.39
CA LEU A 170 -19.85 11.09 -9.79
C LEU A 170 -21.06 11.16 -10.72
N ARG A 171 -22.29 11.01 -10.19
CA ARG A 171 -23.52 11.25 -10.95
C ARG A 171 -23.71 12.75 -11.18
N PRO A 172 -24.03 13.19 -12.41
CA PRO A 172 -24.36 14.59 -12.65
C PRO A 172 -25.57 14.97 -11.79
N ALA A 173 -25.49 16.13 -11.13
CA ALA A 173 -26.58 16.66 -10.32
C ALA A 173 -27.77 17.02 -11.24
N GLY A 174 -28.67 16.06 -11.45
CA GLY A 174 -29.93 16.27 -12.16
C GLY A 174 -30.24 15.20 -13.19
N GLU A 175 -31.07 14.24 -12.77
CA GLU A 175 -32.20 13.76 -13.57
C GLU A 175 -33.49 14.04 -12.79
#